data_AF-A0A1F5P7M3-F1
#
_entry.id   AF-A0A1F5P7M3-F1
#
_cell.length_a   1.000
_cell.length_b   1.000
_cell.length_c   1.000
_cell.angle_alpha   90.00
_cell.angle_beta   90.00
_cell.angle_gamma   90.00
#
_symmetry.space_group_name_H-M   'P 1'
#
loop_
_entity.id
_entity.type
_entity.pdbx_description
1 polymer ?
#
loop_
_entity_poly.entity_id
_entity_poly.type
_entity_poly.pdbx_seq_one_letter_code
_entity_poly.pdbx_strand_id
1 'polypeptide(L)'
;MYLAQHIPIYLAFWLLVVLFYFLGTGHLRFKKFHFSKRNYYLMMLAFLVATLIDAYSANSWKHLVFFAVFCFTGVIGETMISIWWHLFFGRKFWTYIVDTVYHKYTSLLNFIPWGMGGLLYLTILSKTIPDPYGPAYQNLENIFLFALVFVVLLQVLIFRMLLHRNSGNKFREITFESTFFFYLPILGLIIFLALIYGNEIYLLAIVFGLFAAAIEYLFGQATQFFITKKLWVYNYLAADQGHFTPLTIPLFALGGFYFWSIARILDGLLL
;
A
#
# COMPACT_ATOMS: atom_id res chain seq x y z
N MET A 1 3.46 -2.71 22.68
CA MET A 1 4.44 -2.38 21.62
C MET A 1 4.28 -0.90 21.26
N TYR A 2 5.24 -0.03 21.59
CA TYR A 2 5.21 1.40 21.21
C TYR A 2 5.75 1.55 19.78
N LEU A 3 4.91 1.31 18.76
CA LEU A 3 5.34 1.48 17.38
C LEU A 3 5.21 2.96 16.97
N ALA A 4 6.29 3.49 16.40
CA ALA A 4 6.24 4.55 15.40
C ALA A 4 5.54 5.86 15.79
N GLN A 5 5.64 6.28 17.06
CA GLN A 5 4.99 7.52 17.53
C GLN A 5 5.43 8.75 16.73
N HIS A 6 6.65 8.74 16.20
CA HIS A 6 7.25 9.89 15.52
C HIS A 6 7.10 9.84 13.99
N ILE A 7 6.74 8.71 13.40
CA ILE A 7 6.58 8.57 11.93
C ILE A 7 5.59 9.57 11.32
N PRO A 8 4.40 9.82 11.93
CA PRO A 8 3.47 10.80 11.40
C PRO A 8 4.05 12.22 11.37
N ILE A 9 4.94 12.56 12.32
CA ILE A 9 5.57 13.88 12.39
C ILE A 9 6.57 14.03 11.24
N TYR A 10 7.40 13.03 10.98
CA TYR A 10 8.36 13.07 9.88
C TYR A 10 7.68 13.06 8.51
N LEU A 11 6.60 12.30 8.36
CA LEU A 11 5.79 12.31 7.15
C LEU A 11 5.09 13.66 6.97
N ALA A 12 4.50 14.22 8.03
CA ALA A 12 3.88 15.54 7.99
C ALA A 12 4.90 16.63 7.63
N PHE A 13 6.12 16.59 8.20
CA PHE A 13 7.19 17.50 7.84
C PHE A 13 7.57 17.37 6.36
N TRP A 14 7.76 16.15 5.86
CA TRP A 14 8.05 15.91 4.45
C TRP A 14 6.92 16.43 3.53
N LEU A 15 5.66 16.14 3.88
CA LEU A 15 4.48 16.62 3.17
C LEU A 15 4.36 18.15 3.19
N LEU A 16 4.67 18.79 4.32
CA LEU A 16 4.68 20.25 4.44
C LEU A 16 5.77 20.86 3.57
N VAL A 17 6.96 20.26 3.50
CA VAL A 17 8.02 20.71 2.59
C VAL A 17 7.56 20.63 1.13
N VAL A 18 6.90 19.53 0.75
CA VAL A 18 6.31 19.36 -0.60
C VAL A 18 5.22 20.40 -0.85
N LEU A 19 4.30 20.60 0.11
CA LEU A 19 3.15 21.48 0.00
C LEU A 19 3.54 22.97 -0.03
N PHE A 20 4.37 23.44 0.90
CA PHE A 20 4.81 24.84 0.95
C PHE A 20 5.62 25.22 -0.28
N TYR A 21 6.44 24.29 -0.79
CA TYR A 21 7.15 24.55 -2.04
C TYR A 21 6.19 24.67 -3.22
N PHE A 22 5.20 23.76 -3.31
CA PHE A 22 4.17 23.79 -4.35
C PHE A 22 3.41 25.13 -4.35
N LEU A 23 2.98 25.58 -3.17
CA LEU A 23 2.28 26.85 -3.00
C LEU A 23 3.17 28.06 -3.33
N GLY A 24 4.46 28.02 -2.98
CA GLY A 24 5.39 29.14 -3.16
C GLY A 24 5.86 29.37 -4.60
N THR A 25 5.80 28.36 -5.48
CA THR A 25 6.39 28.48 -6.82
C THR A 25 5.39 28.62 -7.96
N GLY A 26 4.11 28.29 -7.76
CA GLY A 26 3.05 28.41 -8.78
C GLY A 26 3.26 27.57 -10.06
N HIS A 27 4.45 26.99 -10.24
CA HIS A 27 4.89 26.18 -11.36
C HIS A 27 5.89 25.11 -10.87
N LEU A 28 5.61 23.85 -11.20
CA LEU A 28 6.44 22.67 -10.92
C LEU A 28 7.70 22.63 -11.81
N ARG A 29 8.59 23.62 -11.72
CA ARG A 29 9.88 23.59 -12.41
C ARG A 29 11.00 24.02 -11.50
N PHE A 30 11.61 23.05 -10.81
CA PHE A 30 13.04 23.14 -10.62
C PHE A 30 13.72 23.22 -12.00
N LYS A 31 14.84 23.95 -12.12
CA LYS A 31 15.77 23.81 -13.26
C LYS A 31 15.85 22.32 -13.59
N LYS A 32 15.52 21.93 -14.84
CA LYS A 32 15.41 20.55 -15.33
C LYS A 32 16.49 19.63 -14.72
N PHE A 33 16.24 19.03 -13.55
CA PHE A 33 17.13 18.02 -13.01
C PHE A 33 16.91 16.79 -13.86
N HIS A 34 17.93 16.34 -14.59
CA HIS A 34 17.85 15.02 -15.19
C HIS A 34 17.64 13.99 -14.09
N PHE A 35 16.70 13.08 -14.32
CA PHE A 35 16.48 11.95 -13.43
C PHE A 35 17.81 11.27 -13.14
N SER A 36 18.12 11.14 -11.86
CA SER A 36 19.20 10.28 -11.40
C SER A 36 18.70 9.50 -10.19
N LYS A 37 19.07 8.21 -10.12
CA LYS A 37 18.76 7.37 -8.96
C LYS A 37 19.27 7.99 -7.66
N ARG A 38 20.42 8.66 -7.73
CA ARG A 38 20.99 9.43 -6.61
C ARG A 38 20.01 10.46 -6.07
N ASN A 39 19.42 11.30 -6.92
CA ASN A 39 18.47 12.33 -6.47
C ASN A 39 17.20 11.71 -5.88
N TYR A 40 16.73 10.60 -6.46
CA TYR A 40 15.62 9.85 -5.89
C TYR A 40 15.94 9.33 -4.47
N TYR A 41 17.09 8.67 -4.29
CA TYR A 41 17.48 8.17 -2.97
C TYR A 41 17.78 9.27 -1.95
N LEU A 42 18.26 10.43 -2.39
CA LEU A 42 18.38 11.62 -1.52
C LEU A 42 17.01 12.11 -1.05
N MET A 43 16.00 12.12 -1.93
CA MET A 43 14.60 12.41 -1.53
C MET A 43 14.08 11.36 -0.54
N MET A 44 14.41 10.08 -0.73
CA MET A 44 14.02 9.00 0.17
C MET A 44 14.81 8.94 1.47
N LEU A 45 15.94 9.65 1.59
CA LEU A 45 16.78 9.64 2.79
C LEU A 45 16.02 10.15 4.02
N ALA A 46 15.10 11.10 3.84
CA ALA A 46 14.25 11.61 4.92
C ALA A 46 13.46 10.49 5.62
N PHE A 47 12.99 9.51 4.85
CA PHE A 47 12.27 8.35 5.37
C PHE A 47 13.17 7.39 6.14
N LEU A 48 14.35 7.09 5.62
CA LEU A 48 15.32 6.23 6.30
C LEU A 48 15.80 6.85 7.62
N VAL A 49 16.10 8.15 7.61
CA VAL A 49 16.50 8.89 8.82
C VAL A 49 15.38 8.89 9.86
N ALA A 50 14.12 9.09 9.44
CA ALA A 50 12.96 9.00 10.33
C ALA A 50 12.86 7.63 11.01
N THR A 51 13.01 6.53 10.26
CA THR A 51 12.99 5.17 10.82
C THR A 51 14.15 4.92 11.78
N LEU A 52 15.35 5.41 11.47
CA LEU A 52 16.51 5.29 12.36
C LEU A 52 16.32 6.05 13.67
N ILE A 53 15.79 7.27 13.62
CA ILE A 53 15.50 8.07 14.82
C ILE A 53 14.42 7.39 15.67
N ASP A 54 13.38 6.82 15.05
CA ASP A 54 12.33 6.11 15.77
C ASP A 54 12.87 4.83 16.45
N ALA A 55 13.70 4.04 15.74
CA ALA A 55 14.35 2.86 16.32
C ALA A 55 15.30 3.21 17.48
N TYR A 56 16.07 4.31 17.34
CA TYR A 56 16.94 4.81 18.41
C TYR A 56 16.15 5.30 19.62
N SER A 57 15.12 6.11 19.41
CA SER A 57 14.27 6.66 20.47
C SER A 57 13.52 5.57 21.23
N ALA A 58 13.09 4.52 20.53
CA ALA A 58 12.45 3.35 21.11
C ALA A 58 13.43 2.33 21.72
N ASN A 59 14.74 2.55 21.57
CA ASN A 59 15.80 1.60 21.94
C ASN A 59 15.51 0.16 21.45
N SER A 60 15.07 0.04 20.19
CA SER A 60 14.57 -1.23 19.65
C SER A 60 14.94 -1.39 18.18
N TRP A 61 15.74 -2.42 17.89
CA TRP A 61 16.07 -2.81 16.51
C TRP A 61 14.88 -3.39 15.75
N LYS A 62 13.80 -3.78 16.45
CA LYS A 62 12.60 -4.37 15.84
C LYS A 62 12.02 -3.46 14.76
N HIS A 63 12.00 -2.14 14.97
CA HIS A 63 11.49 -1.16 14.00
C HIS A 63 12.23 -1.20 12.66
N LEU A 64 13.55 -1.45 12.68
CA LEU A 64 14.35 -1.62 11.46
C LEU A 64 13.99 -2.91 10.73
N VAL A 65 13.68 -3.97 11.48
CA VAL A 65 13.24 -5.25 10.91
C VAL A 65 11.84 -5.14 10.31
N PHE A 66 10.89 -4.53 11.02
CA PHE A 66 9.57 -4.23 10.46
C PHE A 66 9.70 -3.42 9.17
N PHE A 67 10.50 -2.36 9.17
CA PHE A 67 10.77 -1.55 7.99
C PHE A 67 11.28 -2.40 6.83
N ALA A 68 12.36 -3.17 7.06
CA ALA A 68 12.98 -3.98 6.02
C ALA A 68 12.03 -5.04 5.45
N VAL A 69 11.30 -5.76 6.31
CA VAL A 69 10.33 -6.76 5.87
C VAL A 69 9.21 -6.10 5.08
N PHE A 70 8.69 -4.95 5.52
CA PHE A 70 7.66 -4.20 4.82
C PHE A 70 8.09 -3.70 3.44
N CYS A 71 9.36 -3.31 3.27
CA CYS A 71 9.89 -2.99 1.96
C CYS A 71 9.75 -4.18 0.98
N PHE A 72 10.16 -5.38 1.41
CA PHE A 72 10.09 -6.58 0.56
C PHE A 72 8.66 -7.02 0.32
N THR A 73 7.86 -7.14 1.38
CA THR A 73 6.49 -7.64 1.29
C THR A 73 5.59 -6.67 0.52
N GLY A 74 5.81 -5.36 0.62
CA GLY A 74 5.07 -4.37 -0.17
C GLY A 74 5.30 -4.53 -1.67
N VAL A 75 6.56 -4.69 -2.12
CA VAL A 75 6.87 -4.94 -3.53
C VAL A 75 6.26 -6.25 -4.03
N ILE A 76 6.29 -7.30 -3.20
CA ILE A 76 5.65 -8.60 -3.52
C ILE A 76 4.13 -8.42 -3.64
N GLY A 77 3.49 -7.82 -2.65
CA GLY A 77 2.04 -7.60 -2.61
C GLY A 77 1.55 -6.76 -3.79
N GLU A 78 2.25 -5.66 -4.10
CA GLU A 78 2.00 -4.84 -5.28
C GLU A 78 2.06 -5.67 -6.56
N THR A 79 3.11 -6.47 -6.71
CA THR A 79 3.30 -7.34 -7.88
C THR A 79 2.17 -8.35 -8.01
N MET A 80 1.76 -9.00 -6.91
CA MET A 80 0.66 -9.97 -6.89
C MET A 80 -0.67 -9.33 -7.30
N ILE A 81 -1.03 -8.18 -6.72
CA ILE A 81 -2.26 -7.45 -7.07
C ILE A 81 -2.26 -7.07 -8.55
N SER A 82 -1.12 -6.61 -9.06
CA SER A 82 -0.95 -6.29 -10.49
C SER A 82 -1.16 -7.49 -11.40
N ILE A 83 -0.64 -8.67 -11.02
CA ILE A 83 -0.85 -9.92 -11.77
C ILE A 83 -2.33 -10.29 -11.76
N TRP A 84 -2.97 -10.31 -10.59
CA TRP A 84 -4.39 -10.67 -10.47
C TRP A 84 -5.25 -9.74 -11.31
N TRP A 85 -5.00 -8.44 -11.23
CA TRP A 85 -5.70 -7.46 -12.05
C TRP A 85 -5.48 -7.71 -13.54
N HIS A 86 -4.23 -7.91 -13.97
CA HIS A 86 -3.92 -8.11 -15.38
C HIS A 86 -4.54 -9.41 -15.92
N LEU A 87 -4.54 -10.48 -15.14
CA LEU A 87 -5.19 -11.72 -15.53
C LEU A 87 -6.72 -11.56 -15.62
N PHE A 88 -7.32 -10.73 -14.76
CA PHE A 88 -8.76 -10.51 -14.72
C PHE A 88 -9.24 -9.58 -15.84
N PHE A 89 -8.59 -8.43 -16.02
CA PHE A 89 -9.00 -7.38 -16.96
C PHE A 89 -8.21 -7.35 -18.27
N GLY A 90 -7.18 -8.18 -18.42
CA GLY A 90 -6.36 -8.24 -19.64
C GLY A 90 -5.47 -7.03 -19.92
N ARG A 91 -5.44 -6.01 -19.02
CA ARG A 91 -4.38 -4.99 -19.00
C ARG A 91 -3.96 -4.70 -17.56
N LYS A 92 -2.76 -4.13 -17.39
CA LYS A 92 -2.17 -3.85 -16.07
C LYS A 92 -2.93 -2.73 -15.38
N PHE A 93 -3.07 -2.78 -14.05
CA PHE A 93 -3.71 -1.68 -13.30
C PHE A 93 -2.91 -0.38 -13.42
N TRP A 94 -1.61 -0.47 -13.13
CA TRP A 94 -0.62 0.58 -13.31
C TRP A 94 0.55 0.06 -14.16
N THR A 95 1.35 0.97 -14.70
CA THR A 95 2.58 0.64 -15.41
C THR A 95 3.74 1.44 -14.84
N TYR A 96 4.73 0.77 -14.28
CA TYR A 96 5.98 1.43 -13.88
C TYR A 96 6.83 1.80 -15.10
N ILE A 97 7.49 2.95 -15.03
CA ILE A 97 8.27 3.53 -16.14
C ILE A 97 9.76 3.48 -15.83
N VAL A 98 10.14 3.56 -14.55
CA VAL A 98 11.54 3.69 -14.11
C VAL A 98 11.93 2.48 -13.25
N ASP A 99 13.13 1.93 -13.50
CA ASP A 99 13.72 0.81 -12.74
C ASP A 99 12.73 -0.34 -12.47
N THR A 100 12.00 -0.68 -13.53
CA THR A 100 10.88 -1.61 -13.49
C THR A 100 11.36 -3.03 -13.21
N VAL A 101 10.59 -3.77 -12.42
CA VAL A 101 10.77 -5.20 -12.21
C VAL A 101 9.55 -5.94 -12.74
N TYR A 102 9.77 -7.18 -13.18
CA TYR A 102 8.75 -8.17 -13.56
C TYR A 102 7.60 -7.58 -14.40
N HIS A 103 7.78 -7.54 -15.73
CA HIS A 103 6.80 -7.01 -16.68
C HIS A 103 6.27 -5.59 -16.35
N LYS A 104 7.03 -4.74 -15.64
CA LYS A 104 6.60 -3.37 -15.26
C LYS A 104 5.45 -3.30 -14.26
N TYR A 105 5.20 -4.37 -13.50
CA TYR A 105 4.19 -4.36 -12.43
C TYR A 105 4.67 -3.67 -11.16
N THR A 106 5.98 -3.55 -10.94
CA THR A 106 6.56 -2.83 -9.80
C THR A 106 7.88 -2.17 -10.21
N SER A 107 8.49 -1.42 -9.29
CA SER A 107 9.81 -0.81 -9.42
C SER A 107 10.60 -1.02 -8.13
N LEU A 108 11.92 -1.22 -8.25
CA LEU A 108 12.81 -1.23 -7.07
C LEU A 108 12.83 0.12 -6.35
N LEU A 109 12.38 1.20 -7.01
CA LEU A 109 12.29 2.50 -6.37
C LEU A 109 11.21 2.50 -5.27
N ASN A 110 10.16 1.68 -5.37
CA ASN A 110 9.10 1.62 -4.36
C ASN A 110 9.50 0.94 -3.05
N PHE A 111 10.72 0.43 -2.96
CA PHE A 111 11.16 -0.33 -1.80
C PHE A 111 11.04 0.48 -0.50
N ILE A 112 11.62 1.69 -0.46
CA ILE A 112 11.55 2.58 0.72
C ILE A 112 10.12 3.08 0.98
N PRO A 113 9.35 3.57 -0.02
CA PRO A 113 7.95 3.94 0.16
C PRO A 113 7.11 2.84 0.81
N TRP A 114 7.26 1.58 0.40
CA TRP A 114 6.51 0.47 1.00
C TRP A 114 6.88 0.21 2.46
N GLY A 115 8.17 0.29 2.81
CA GLY A 115 8.61 0.18 4.20
C GLY A 115 7.98 1.24 5.09
N MET A 116 7.97 2.49 4.62
CA MET A 116 7.33 3.60 5.33
C MET A 116 5.82 3.46 5.41
N GLY A 117 5.17 3.08 4.31
CA GLY A 117 3.73 2.85 4.25
C GLY A 117 3.29 1.78 5.26
N GLY A 118 4.03 0.67 5.35
CA GLY A 118 3.79 -0.37 6.34
C GLY A 118 3.86 0.15 7.78
N LEU A 119 4.94 0.87 8.14
CA LEU A 119 5.07 1.43 9.49
C LEU A 119 4.00 2.48 9.81
N LEU A 120 3.60 3.27 8.82
CA LEU A 120 2.54 4.27 8.92
C LEU A 120 1.19 3.60 9.19
N TYR A 121 0.88 2.49 8.51
CA TYR A 121 -0.32 1.70 8.79
C TYR A 121 -0.33 1.18 10.23
N LEU A 122 0.79 0.67 10.73
CA LEU A 122 0.88 0.22 12.13
C LEU A 122 0.68 1.37 13.12
N THR A 123 1.17 2.57 12.78
CA THR A 123 0.96 3.75 13.61
C THR A 123 -0.52 4.12 13.67
N ILE A 124 -1.20 4.18 12.51
CA ILE A 124 -2.64 4.44 12.43
C ILE A 124 -3.39 3.40 13.25
N LEU A 125 -3.08 2.11 13.05
CA LEU A 125 -3.69 1.02 13.78
C LEU A 125 -3.58 1.18 15.29
N SER A 126 -2.37 1.48 15.80
CA SER A 126 -2.12 1.66 17.25
C SER A 126 -2.86 2.84 17.88
N LYS A 127 -3.25 3.83 17.07
CA LYS A 127 -4.03 4.99 17.52
C LYS A 127 -5.54 4.78 17.42
N THR A 128 -5.97 3.93 16.49
CA THR A 128 -7.38 3.66 16.24
C THR A 128 -7.91 2.50 17.10
N ILE A 129 -7.10 1.47 17.34
CA ILE A 129 -7.47 0.31 18.17
C ILE A 129 -6.67 0.36 19.49
N PRO A 130 -7.33 0.33 20.67
CA PRO A 130 -6.67 0.41 21.98
C PRO A 130 -5.69 -0.74 22.30
N ASP A 131 -5.91 -1.93 21.72
CA ASP A 131 -4.99 -3.07 21.85
C ASP A 131 -5.01 -3.99 20.61
N PRO A 132 -4.35 -3.60 19.50
CA PRO A 132 -4.42 -4.34 18.23
C PRO A 132 -3.63 -5.66 18.22
N TYR A 133 -3.00 -6.01 19.35
CA TYR A 133 -2.21 -7.22 19.56
C TYR A 133 -2.64 -8.01 20.80
N GLY A 134 -3.76 -7.63 21.42
CA GLY A 134 -4.28 -8.23 22.64
C GLY A 134 -4.77 -9.67 22.49
N PRO A 135 -5.14 -10.34 23.59
CA PRO A 135 -5.58 -11.74 23.59
C PRO A 135 -6.74 -12.02 22.63
N ALA A 136 -7.67 -11.05 22.48
CA ALA A 136 -8.79 -11.13 21.52
C ALA A 136 -8.31 -11.31 20.07
N TYR A 137 -7.12 -10.80 19.76
CA TYR A 137 -6.52 -10.89 18.43
C TYR A 137 -5.65 -12.14 18.29
N GLN A 138 -5.11 -12.72 19.36
CA GLN A 138 -4.11 -13.80 19.36
C GLN A 138 -4.65 -15.21 19.04
N ASN A 139 -5.96 -15.41 18.93
CA ASN A 139 -6.50 -16.74 18.66
C ASN A 139 -6.10 -17.26 17.26
N LEU A 140 -5.27 -18.30 17.22
CA LEU A 140 -4.80 -18.95 16.00
C LEU A 140 -5.96 -19.49 15.14
N GLU A 141 -7.07 -19.90 15.75
CA GLU A 141 -8.27 -20.37 15.04
C GLU A 141 -8.84 -19.27 14.14
N ASN A 142 -8.82 -18.02 14.60
CA ASN A 142 -9.26 -16.87 13.80
C ASN A 142 -8.33 -16.62 12.61
N ILE A 143 -7.04 -16.92 12.73
CA ILE A 143 -6.06 -16.82 11.63
C ILE A 143 -6.29 -17.93 10.60
N PHE A 144 -6.56 -19.16 11.04
CA PHE A 144 -6.91 -20.25 10.12
C PHE A 144 -8.24 -20.01 9.40
N LEU A 145 -9.26 -19.54 10.11
CA LEU A 145 -10.56 -19.21 9.52
C LEU A 145 -10.43 -18.02 8.55
N PHE A 146 -9.60 -17.02 8.88
CA PHE A 146 -9.22 -15.92 7.99
C PHE A 146 -8.58 -16.44 6.69
N ALA A 147 -7.57 -17.29 6.80
CA ALA A 147 -6.89 -17.86 5.64
C ALA A 147 -7.85 -18.69 4.78
N LEU A 148 -8.73 -19.47 5.42
CA LEU A 148 -9.75 -20.26 4.73
C LEU A 148 -10.74 -19.38 3.96
N VAL A 149 -11.32 -18.36 4.60
CA VAL A 149 -12.27 -17.43 3.95
C VAL A 149 -11.60 -16.72 2.79
N PHE A 150 -10.37 -16.24 2.98
CA PHE A 150 -9.61 -15.59 1.91
C PHE A 150 -9.36 -16.55 0.74
N VAL A 151 -8.93 -17.78 1.00
CA VAL A 151 -8.71 -18.80 -0.03
C VAL A 151 -10.00 -19.15 -0.76
N VAL A 152 -11.12 -19.30 -0.06
CA VAL A 152 -12.43 -19.57 -0.69
C VAL A 152 -12.83 -18.42 -1.61
N LEU A 153 -12.74 -17.17 -1.15
CA LEU A 153 -13.06 -16.00 -1.98
C LEU A 153 -12.10 -15.86 -3.16
N LEU A 154 -10.82 -16.17 -2.97
CA LEU A 154 -9.82 -16.18 -4.04
C LEU A 154 -10.12 -17.29 -5.05
N GLN A 155 -10.55 -18.48 -4.61
CA GLN A 155 -10.99 -19.55 -5.50
C GLN A 155 -12.22 -19.15 -6.31
N VAL A 156 -13.18 -18.43 -5.72
CA VAL A 156 -14.33 -17.87 -6.47
C VAL A 156 -13.85 -16.91 -7.54
N LEU A 157 -12.90 -16.03 -7.22
CA LEU A 157 -12.29 -15.11 -8.18
C LEU A 157 -11.59 -15.89 -9.32
N ILE A 158 -10.72 -16.84 -8.98
CA ILE A 158 -9.97 -17.67 -9.93
C ILE A 158 -10.91 -18.50 -10.81
N PHE A 159 -11.89 -19.17 -10.23
CA PHE A 159 -12.86 -19.97 -10.96
C PHE A 159 -13.61 -19.12 -11.97
N ARG A 160 -14.02 -17.91 -11.59
CA ARG A 160 -14.65 -16.97 -12.51
C ARG A 160 -13.71 -16.48 -13.61
N MET A 161 -12.43 -16.22 -13.29
CA MET A 161 -11.40 -15.92 -14.29
C MET A 161 -11.25 -17.06 -15.31
N LEU A 162 -11.26 -18.31 -14.85
CA LEU A 162 -11.13 -19.49 -15.70
C LEU A 162 -12.37 -19.71 -16.57
N LEU A 163 -13.58 -19.60 -16.01
CA LEU A 163 -14.83 -19.72 -16.77
C LEU A 163 -14.94 -18.66 -17.87
N HIS A 164 -14.50 -17.43 -17.60
CA HIS A 164 -14.66 -16.31 -18.55
C HIS A 164 -13.52 -16.18 -19.55
N ARG A 165 -12.36 -16.80 -19.30
CA ARG A 165 -11.31 -16.95 -20.33
C ARG A 165 -11.84 -17.65 -21.59
N ASN A 166 -12.89 -18.47 -21.44
CA ASN A 166 -13.50 -19.22 -22.53
C ASN A 166 -14.72 -18.52 -23.20
N SER A 167 -15.25 -17.42 -22.65
CA SER A 167 -16.52 -16.81 -23.12
C SER A 167 -16.37 -15.58 -24.03
N GLY A 168 -15.15 -15.22 -24.44
CA GLY A 168 -14.89 -14.04 -25.28
C GLY A 168 -14.91 -12.72 -24.50
N ASN A 169 -14.20 -11.72 -25.03
CA ASN A 169 -13.64 -10.51 -24.38
C ASN A 169 -14.53 -9.64 -23.46
N LYS A 170 -15.85 -9.88 -23.31
CA LYS A 170 -16.78 -8.97 -22.60
C LYS A 170 -16.43 -8.70 -21.13
N PHE A 171 -15.78 -9.64 -20.43
CA PHE A 171 -15.44 -9.48 -19.01
C PHE A 171 -14.08 -8.81 -18.74
N ARG A 172 -13.29 -8.54 -19.80
CA ARG A 172 -12.04 -7.77 -19.68
C ARG A 172 -12.30 -6.26 -19.62
N GLU A 173 -13.52 -5.84 -19.90
CA GLU A 173 -13.95 -4.46 -19.75
C GLU A 173 -14.14 -4.13 -18.27
N ILE A 174 -13.72 -2.94 -17.88
CA ILE A 174 -13.98 -2.43 -16.53
C ILE A 174 -15.43 -1.96 -16.48
N THR A 175 -16.25 -2.80 -15.87
CA THR A 175 -17.66 -2.52 -15.54
C THR A 175 -17.81 -2.51 -14.03
N PHE A 176 -18.92 -1.97 -13.53
CA PHE A 176 -19.23 -2.04 -12.10
C PHE A 176 -19.25 -3.48 -11.59
N GLU A 177 -19.89 -4.39 -12.34
CA GLU A 177 -19.98 -5.81 -11.99
C GLU A 177 -18.60 -6.46 -11.89
N SER A 178 -17.77 -6.36 -12.94
CA SER A 178 -16.44 -6.98 -12.97
C SER A 178 -15.52 -6.40 -11.90
N THR A 179 -15.59 -5.09 -11.64
CA THR A 179 -14.85 -4.42 -10.57
C THR A 179 -15.31 -4.88 -9.19
N PHE A 180 -16.61 -5.00 -8.96
CA PHE A 180 -17.17 -5.53 -7.71
C PHE A 180 -16.71 -6.97 -7.46
N PHE A 181 -16.75 -7.83 -8.49
CA PHE A 181 -16.25 -9.21 -8.36
C PHE A 181 -14.77 -9.28 -8.06
N PHE A 182 -13.95 -8.40 -8.65
CA PHE A 182 -12.53 -8.32 -8.33
C PHE A 182 -12.30 -7.96 -6.86
N TYR A 183 -13.08 -7.04 -6.31
CA TYR A 183 -12.97 -6.64 -4.90
C TYR A 183 -13.69 -7.55 -3.91
N LEU A 184 -14.51 -8.50 -4.36
CA LEU A 184 -15.27 -9.39 -3.48
C LEU A 184 -14.39 -10.11 -2.43
N PRO A 185 -13.18 -10.62 -2.77
CA PRO A 185 -12.30 -11.21 -1.77
C PRO A 185 -11.82 -10.20 -0.71
N ILE A 186 -11.58 -8.95 -1.11
CA ILE A 186 -11.17 -7.88 -0.20
C ILE A 186 -12.32 -7.50 0.74
N LEU A 187 -13.51 -7.30 0.18
CA LEU A 187 -14.70 -6.94 0.96
C LEU A 187 -15.09 -8.05 1.93
N GLY A 188 -15.07 -9.30 1.46
CA GLY A 188 -15.35 -10.45 2.33
C GLY A 188 -14.33 -10.57 3.46
N LEU A 189 -13.06 -10.28 3.20
CA LEU A 189 -12.02 -10.24 4.24
C LEU A 189 -12.30 -9.17 5.30
N ILE A 190 -12.66 -7.97 4.87
CA ILE A 190 -12.97 -6.85 5.79
C ILE A 190 -14.19 -7.17 6.64
N ILE A 191 -15.27 -7.68 6.02
CA ILE A 191 -16.50 -8.08 6.73
C ILE A 191 -16.17 -9.16 7.76
N PHE A 192 -15.41 -10.18 7.35
CA PHE A 192 -15.01 -11.25 8.24
C PHE A 192 -14.19 -10.76 9.43
N LEU A 193 -13.19 -9.90 9.19
CA LEU A 193 -12.41 -9.27 10.26
C LEU A 193 -13.30 -8.45 11.19
N ALA A 194 -14.27 -7.72 10.66
CA ALA A 194 -15.20 -6.93 11.46
C ALA A 194 -16.13 -7.78 12.33
N LEU A 195 -16.55 -8.95 11.85
CA LEU A 195 -17.35 -9.90 12.64
C LEU A 195 -16.59 -10.46 13.84
N ILE A 196 -15.27 -10.63 13.71
CA ILE A 196 -14.42 -11.16 14.79
C ILE A 196 -13.98 -10.05 15.74
N TYR A 197 -13.55 -8.92 15.18
CA TYR A 197 -12.80 -7.89 15.90
C TYR A 197 -13.57 -6.60 16.18
N GLY A 198 -14.81 -6.48 15.67
CA GLY A 198 -15.67 -5.33 15.87
C GLY A 198 -15.77 -4.38 14.68
N ASN A 199 -16.70 -3.44 14.76
CA ASN A 199 -17.04 -2.51 13.68
C ASN A 199 -15.94 -1.48 13.39
N GLU A 200 -14.98 -1.31 14.30
CA GLU A 200 -13.80 -0.47 14.17
C GLU A 200 -12.95 -0.86 12.95
N ILE A 201 -13.02 -2.12 12.53
CA ILE A 201 -12.36 -2.63 11.32
C ILE A 201 -12.85 -1.92 10.06
N TYR A 202 -14.14 -1.58 9.96
CA TYR A 202 -14.66 -0.85 8.80
C TYR A 202 -14.08 0.57 8.75
N LEU A 203 -14.01 1.24 9.90
CA LEU A 203 -13.39 2.56 10.00
C LEU A 203 -11.91 2.49 9.60
N LEU A 204 -11.20 1.47 10.07
CA LEU A 204 -9.81 1.23 9.72
C LEU A 204 -9.61 0.99 8.23
N ALA A 205 -10.46 0.18 7.59
CA ALA A 205 -10.41 -0.04 6.15
C ALA A 205 -10.57 1.27 5.37
N ILE A 206 -11.53 2.12 5.78
CA ILE A 206 -11.76 3.43 5.16
C ILE A 206 -10.55 4.34 5.35
N VAL A 207 -10.03 4.45 6.58
CA VAL A 207 -8.87 5.29 6.89
C VAL A 207 -7.65 4.82 6.12
N PHE A 208 -7.35 3.52 6.12
CA PHE A 208 -6.24 2.94 5.37
C PHE A 208 -6.36 3.22 3.87
N GLY A 209 -7.54 3.00 3.29
CA GLY A 209 -7.76 3.21 1.86
C GLY A 209 -7.62 4.67 1.45
N LEU A 210 -8.34 5.58 2.11
CA LEU A 210 -8.35 7.00 1.75
C LEU A 210 -7.01 7.68 2.03
N PHE A 211 -6.44 7.41 3.21
CA PHE A 211 -5.19 8.05 3.62
C PHE A 211 -4.04 7.60 2.73
N ALA A 212 -3.89 6.31 2.46
CA ALA A 212 -2.83 5.84 1.58
C ALA A 212 -3.03 6.27 0.13
N ALA A 213 -4.27 6.35 -0.37
CA ALA A 213 -4.52 6.91 -1.69
C ALA A 213 -4.09 8.38 -1.80
N ALA A 214 -4.29 9.16 -0.74
CA ALA A 214 -3.80 10.54 -0.66
C ALA A 214 -2.27 10.61 -0.60
N ILE A 215 -1.62 9.77 0.21
CA ILE A 215 -0.15 9.71 0.30
C ILE A 215 0.47 9.28 -1.02
N GLU A 216 -0.09 8.26 -1.67
CA GLU A 216 0.34 7.79 -2.99
C GLU A 216 0.27 8.91 -4.03
N TYR A 217 -0.83 9.66 -4.05
CA TYR A 217 -0.99 10.80 -4.94
C TYR A 217 0.09 11.87 -4.70
N LEU A 218 0.29 12.26 -3.44
CA LEU A 218 1.30 13.26 -3.05
C LEU A 218 2.72 12.77 -3.34
N PHE A 219 2.98 11.48 -3.18
CA PHE A 219 4.24 10.84 -3.55
C PHE A 219 4.46 10.88 -5.06
N GLY A 220 3.44 10.55 -5.86
CA GLY A 220 3.48 10.70 -7.31
C GLY A 220 3.83 12.12 -7.74
N GLN A 221 3.17 13.12 -7.15
CA GLN A 221 3.48 14.54 -7.38
C GLN A 221 4.92 14.90 -6.98
N ALA A 222 5.35 14.47 -5.80
CA ALA A 222 6.72 14.72 -5.32
C ALA A 222 7.77 14.11 -6.26
N THR A 223 7.53 12.92 -6.82
CA THR A 223 8.46 12.32 -7.77
C THR A 223 8.54 13.11 -9.08
N GLN A 224 7.39 13.48 -9.65
CA GLN A 224 7.40 14.35 -10.83
C GLN A 224 8.10 15.68 -10.53
N PHE A 225 7.99 16.18 -9.31
CA PHE A 225 8.56 17.43 -8.90
C PHE A 225 10.09 17.37 -8.68
N PHE A 226 10.59 16.47 -7.83
CA PHE A 226 12.01 16.39 -7.44
C PHE A 226 12.90 15.71 -8.49
N ILE A 227 12.35 14.76 -9.26
CA ILE A 227 13.13 13.96 -10.22
C ILE A 227 12.65 14.13 -11.67
N THR A 228 11.66 15.00 -11.94
CA THR A 228 11.06 15.28 -13.26
C THR A 228 10.60 14.03 -14.02
N LYS A 229 10.26 12.97 -13.30
CA LYS A 229 9.78 11.70 -13.85
C LYS A 229 8.59 11.19 -13.05
N LYS A 230 7.63 10.62 -13.77
CA LYS A 230 6.59 9.77 -13.19
C LYS A 230 7.17 8.38 -12.97
N LEU A 231 7.01 7.84 -11.77
CA LEU A 231 7.45 6.48 -11.48
C LEU A 231 6.50 5.43 -12.07
N TRP A 232 5.20 5.69 -11.98
CA TRP A 232 4.13 4.87 -12.57
C TRP A 232 3.05 5.74 -13.22
N VAL A 233 2.17 5.08 -13.97
CA VAL A 233 0.95 5.66 -14.52
C VAL A 233 -0.19 4.67 -14.34
N TYR A 234 -1.32 5.15 -13.81
CA TYR A 234 -2.56 4.38 -13.74
C TYR A 234 -3.22 4.28 -15.11
N ASN A 235 -3.68 3.07 -15.48
CA ASN A 235 -4.28 2.81 -16.80
C ASN A 235 -5.81 2.95 -16.79
N TYR A 236 -6.43 3.18 -15.63
CA TYR A 236 -7.89 3.10 -15.46
C TYR A 236 -8.43 4.16 -14.51
N LEU A 237 -9.54 4.81 -14.91
CA LEU A 237 -10.15 5.94 -14.19
C LEU A 237 -9.09 6.95 -13.70
N ALA A 238 -8.09 7.16 -14.55
CA ALA A 238 -6.89 7.86 -14.22
C ALA A 238 -7.16 9.36 -14.23
N ALA A 239 -6.88 10.02 -13.12
CA ALA A 239 -6.96 11.47 -12.98
C ALA A 239 -5.55 12.09 -12.95
N ASP A 240 -5.49 13.41 -13.16
CA ASP A 240 -4.26 14.20 -13.04
C ASP A 240 -3.07 13.59 -13.80
N GLN A 241 -3.30 13.34 -15.09
CA GLN A 241 -2.31 12.72 -15.99
C GLN A 241 -1.79 11.34 -15.52
N GLY A 242 -2.60 10.60 -14.74
CA GLY A 242 -2.32 9.24 -14.34
C GLY A 242 -1.60 9.04 -13.01
N HIS A 243 -1.55 10.06 -12.15
CA HIS A 243 -1.03 9.94 -10.78
C HIS A 243 -2.05 9.44 -9.76
N PHE A 244 -3.33 9.41 -10.12
CA PHE A 244 -4.39 8.98 -9.21
C PHE A 244 -5.44 8.15 -9.92
N THR A 245 -6.02 7.19 -9.19
CA THR A 245 -7.28 6.54 -9.55
C THR A 245 -8.00 6.12 -8.27
N PRO A 246 -9.32 6.37 -8.13
CA PRO A 246 -10.08 5.97 -6.96
C PRO A 246 -10.14 4.44 -6.78
N LEU A 247 -9.84 3.69 -7.85
CA LEU A 247 -9.76 2.23 -7.80
C LEU A 247 -8.65 1.72 -6.87
N THR A 248 -7.68 2.56 -6.48
CA THR A 248 -6.65 2.16 -5.53
C THR A 248 -7.16 2.07 -4.08
N ILE A 249 -8.25 2.74 -3.74
CA ILE A 249 -8.72 2.86 -2.34
C ILE A 249 -8.97 1.47 -1.71
N PRO A 250 -9.72 0.54 -2.35
CA PRO A 250 -9.90 -0.81 -1.79
C PRO A 250 -8.60 -1.62 -1.72
N LEU A 251 -7.68 -1.41 -2.68
CA LEU A 251 -6.37 -2.08 -2.70
C LEU A 251 -5.48 -1.62 -1.55
N PHE A 252 -5.51 -0.32 -1.24
CA PHE A 252 -4.77 0.23 -0.11
C PHE A 252 -5.38 -0.14 1.24
N ALA A 253 -6.71 -0.26 1.33
CA ALA A 253 -7.35 -0.82 2.51
C ALA A 253 -6.82 -2.24 2.78
N LEU A 254 -6.79 -3.10 1.74
CA LEU A 254 -6.18 -4.44 1.84
C LEU A 254 -4.71 -4.39 2.24
N GLY A 255 -3.94 -3.45 1.67
CA GLY A 255 -2.52 -3.25 2.00
C GLY A 255 -2.29 -3.03 3.49
N GLY A 256 -3.11 -2.21 4.15
CA GLY A 256 -3.02 -2.01 5.60
C GLY A 256 -3.25 -3.27 6.42
N PHE A 257 -4.26 -4.08 6.08
CA PHE A 257 -4.50 -5.37 6.74
C PHE A 257 -3.39 -6.40 6.45
N TYR A 258 -2.83 -6.37 5.25
CA TYR A 258 -1.68 -7.19 4.87
C TYR A 258 -0.44 -6.87 5.73
N PHE A 259 -0.09 -5.58 5.87
CA PHE A 259 1.02 -5.16 6.72
C PHE A 259 0.77 -5.44 8.20
N TRP A 260 -0.46 -5.27 8.69
CA TRP A 260 -0.82 -5.66 10.05
C TRP A 260 -0.60 -7.17 10.27
N SER A 261 -1.05 -8.01 9.34
CA SER A 261 -0.89 -9.47 9.44
C SER A 261 0.58 -9.88 9.47
N ILE A 262 1.42 -9.29 8.63
CA ILE A 262 2.88 -9.50 8.64
C ILE A 262 3.46 -9.04 9.98
N ALA A 263 3.05 -7.88 10.47
CA ALA A 263 3.58 -7.36 11.72
C ALA A 263 3.32 -8.30 12.89
N ARG A 264 2.13 -8.91 12.92
CA ARG A 264 1.76 -9.90 13.93
C ARG A 264 2.61 -11.17 13.87
N ILE A 265 2.90 -11.67 12.66
CA ILE A 265 3.77 -12.83 12.48
C ILE A 265 5.18 -12.49 12.97
N LEU A 266 5.71 -11.34 12.59
CA LEU A 266 7.04 -10.89 13.04
C LEU A 266 7.10 -10.71 14.54
N ASP A 267 6.09 -10.10 15.16
CA ASP A 267 6.07 -9.92 16.61
C ASP A 267 6.15 -11.27 17.34
N GLY A 268 5.39 -12.28 16.89
CA GLY A 268 5.46 -13.63 17.44
C GLY A 268 6.81 -14.35 17.23
N LEU A 269 7.58 -14.00 16.20
CA LEU A 269 8.90 -14.57 15.90
C LEU A 269 10.06 -13.82 16.57
N LEU A 270 9.85 -12.56 16.96
CA LEU A 270 10.86 -11.68 17.55
C LEU A 270 10.72 -11.54 19.08
N LEU A 271 9.83 -12.32 19.69
CA LEU A 271 9.76 -12.56 21.14
C LEU A 271 10.86 -13.55 21.55
#